data_AF-A0A846EBQ9-F1
#
_entry.id   AF-A0A846EBQ9-F1
#
_cell.length_a   1.000
_cell.length_b   1.000
_cell.length_c   1.000
_cell.angle_alpha   90.00
_cell.angle_beta   90.00
_cell.angle_gamma   90.00
#
_symmetry.space_group_name_H-M   'P 1'
#
loop_
_entity.id
_entity.type
_entity.pdbx_description
1 polymer ?
#
loop_
_entity_poly.entity_id
_entity_poly.type
_entity_poly.pdbx_seq_one_letter_code
_entity_poly.pdbx_strand_id
1 'polypeptide(L)'
;MNDPPQIAVFLGPSLPKEKASIILEANYYPPVQRGDIYQLISTGIKTIILIDGVLPPHRPVWHREILDAMHEGIEVWGASGIGAIRALELQEYGMKGCGTIFEWYCQGIIQDDDEVIVDYTLNSHNFHRLSEALVNIRMTLSNAVKEHLISLEKSEQLIQ
;
A
#
# COMPACT_ATOMS: atom_id res chain seq x y z
N MET A 1 -24.46 -21.81 -0.94
CA MET A 1 -24.02 -20.41 -1.10
C MET A 1 -22.59 -20.39 -0.58
N ASN A 2 -21.62 -19.96 -1.37
CA ASN A 2 -20.26 -19.78 -0.85
C ASN A 2 -20.32 -18.66 0.19
N ASP A 3 -19.66 -18.86 1.33
CA ASP A 3 -19.48 -17.78 2.30
C ASP A 3 -18.75 -16.62 1.62
N PRO A 4 -19.12 -15.37 1.91
CA PRO A 4 -18.45 -14.22 1.32
C PRO A 4 -16.95 -14.25 1.68
N PRO A 5 -16.07 -13.70 0.81
CA PRO A 5 -14.64 -13.64 1.10
C PRO A 5 -14.40 -12.97 2.45
N GLN A 6 -13.59 -13.58 3.32
CA GLN A 6 -13.25 -13.02 4.63
C GLN A 6 -12.06 -12.05 4.59
N ILE A 7 -11.66 -11.63 3.38
CA ILE A 7 -10.50 -10.79 3.12
C ILE A 7 -10.98 -9.46 2.52
N ALA A 8 -10.54 -8.35 3.10
CA ALA A 8 -10.74 -7.01 2.60
C ALA A 8 -9.42 -6.45 2.05
N VAL A 9 -9.43 -5.86 0.87
CA VAL A 9 -8.26 -5.25 0.22
C VAL A 9 -8.57 -3.80 -0.12
N PHE A 10 -7.80 -2.86 0.44
CA PHE A 10 -7.88 -1.44 0.10
C PHE A 10 -6.89 -1.12 -1.02
N LEU A 11 -7.43 -0.83 -2.19
CA LEU A 11 -6.68 -0.73 -3.44
C LEU A 11 -7.20 0.41 -4.32
N GLY A 12 -6.29 1.09 -4.99
CA GLY A 12 -6.60 2.09 -6.00
C GLY A 12 -5.47 2.21 -7.03
N PRO A 13 -4.68 3.31 -7.01
CA PRO A 13 -3.75 3.63 -8.08
C PRO A 13 -2.60 2.62 -8.24
N SER A 14 -2.27 1.82 -7.21
CA SER A 14 -1.12 0.90 -7.29
C SER A 14 -1.34 -0.27 -8.24
N LEU A 15 -2.57 -0.82 -8.30
CA LEU A 15 -2.92 -1.95 -9.17
C LEU A 15 -4.40 -1.88 -9.58
N PRO A 16 -4.76 -2.01 -10.87
CA PRO A 16 -6.15 -2.08 -11.27
C PRO A 16 -6.88 -3.26 -10.63
N LYS A 17 -8.10 -3.01 -10.14
CA LYS A 17 -8.94 -4.01 -9.46
C LYS A 17 -9.12 -5.27 -10.30
N GLU A 18 -9.31 -5.13 -11.62
CA GLU A 18 -9.54 -6.24 -12.55
C GLU A 18 -8.35 -7.20 -12.57
N LYS A 19 -7.12 -6.67 -12.44
CA LYS A 19 -5.91 -7.48 -12.35
C LYS A 19 -5.80 -8.13 -10.97
N ALA A 20 -6.09 -7.38 -9.92
CA ALA A 20 -6.03 -7.88 -8.55
C ALA A 20 -7.01 -9.05 -8.32
N SER A 21 -8.25 -8.93 -8.81
CA SER A 21 -9.28 -9.96 -8.66
C SER A 21 -8.97 -11.28 -9.35
N ILE A 22 -8.03 -11.29 -10.31
CA ILE A 22 -7.55 -12.54 -10.94
C ILE A 22 -6.58 -13.27 -9.99
N ILE A 23 -5.85 -12.52 -9.16
CA ILE A 23 -4.82 -13.06 -8.25
C ILE A 23 -5.46 -13.52 -6.94
N LEU A 24 -6.38 -12.72 -6.39
CA LEU A 24 -6.98 -12.95 -5.08
C LEU A 24 -8.48 -12.65 -5.11
N GLU A 25 -9.29 -13.65 -4.76
CA GLU A 25 -10.72 -13.48 -4.49
C GLU A 25 -10.90 -12.82 -3.12
N ALA A 26 -11.27 -11.54 -3.12
CA ALA A 26 -11.43 -10.73 -1.93
C ALA A 26 -12.44 -9.59 -2.14
N ASN A 27 -12.84 -8.95 -1.05
CA ASN A 27 -13.64 -7.73 -1.10
C ASN A 27 -12.71 -6.54 -1.34
N TYR A 28 -12.79 -5.94 -2.54
CA TYR A 28 -11.97 -4.79 -2.91
C TYR A 28 -12.68 -3.48 -2.61
N TYR A 29 -11.99 -2.63 -1.85
CA TYR A 29 -12.40 -1.29 -1.43
C TYR A 29 -11.49 -0.25 -2.10
N PRO A 30 -11.95 1.01 -2.25
CA PRO A 30 -11.10 2.12 -2.67
C PRO A 30 -9.89 2.30 -1.71
N PRO A 31 -8.92 3.19 -2.01
CA PRO A 31 -7.86 3.53 -1.07
C PRO A 31 -8.40 3.85 0.34
N VAL A 32 -7.78 3.28 1.37
CA VAL A 32 -8.26 3.37 2.76
C VAL A 32 -8.31 4.83 3.23
N GLN A 33 -9.42 5.17 3.89
CA GLN A 33 -9.61 6.46 4.55
C GLN A 33 -10.14 6.28 5.98
N ARG A 34 -10.17 7.38 6.73
CA ARG A 34 -10.65 7.38 8.11
C ARG A 34 -12.08 6.83 8.22
N GLY A 35 -12.26 5.88 9.11
CA GLY A 35 -13.53 5.23 9.44
C GLY A 35 -13.81 3.97 8.62
N ASP A 36 -13.03 3.67 7.58
CA ASP A 36 -13.28 2.50 6.74
C ASP A 36 -12.95 1.20 7.48
N ILE A 37 -11.87 1.16 8.25
CA ILE A 37 -11.47 -0.05 8.97
C ILE A 37 -12.49 -0.37 10.09
N TYR A 38 -12.99 0.65 10.79
CA TYR A 38 -14.05 0.45 11.79
C TYR A 38 -15.32 -0.17 11.20
N GLN A 39 -15.68 0.18 9.96
CA GLN A 39 -16.84 -0.40 9.29
C GLN A 39 -16.66 -1.90 9.00
N LEU A 40 -15.42 -2.40 8.93
CA LEU A 40 -15.14 -3.81 8.64
C LEU A 40 -15.12 -4.69 9.88
N ILE A 41 -14.85 -4.14 11.07
CA ILE A 41 -14.67 -4.93 12.31
C ILE A 41 -15.88 -5.85 12.57
N SER A 42 -17.09 -5.37 12.38
CA SER A 42 -18.33 -6.13 12.64
C SER A 42 -18.84 -6.96 11.46
N THR A 43 -18.10 -7.07 10.36
CA THR A 43 -18.60 -7.67 9.10
C THR A 43 -18.22 -9.14 8.94
N GLY A 44 -17.41 -9.69 9.84
CA GLY A 44 -16.89 -11.06 9.74
C GLY A 44 -15.59 -11.18 8.93
N ILE A 45 -15.04 -10.07 8.43
CA ILE A 45 -13.70 -10.01 7.84
C ILE A 45 -12.67 -10.50 8.86
N LYS A 46 -11.74 -11.34 8.39
CA LYS A 46 -10.64 -11.91 9.18
C LYS A 46 -9.29 -11.38 8.77
N THR A 47 -9.18 -10.80 7.57
CA THR A 47 -7.93 -10.23 7.08
C THR A 47 -8.18 -8.92 6.34
N ILE A 48 -7.40 -7.89 6.66
CA ILE A 48 -7.36 -6.61 5.97
C ILE A 48 -5.99 -6.46 5.31
N ILE A 49 -5.96 -6.13 4.02
CA ILE A 49 -4.75 -5.85 3.25
C ILE A 49 -4.80 -4.39 2.82
N LEU A 50 -3.83 -3.60 3.28
CA LEU A 50 -3.66 -2.20 2.93
C LEU A 50 -2.61 -2.08 1.83
N ILE A 51 -3.04 -1.61 0.65
CA ILE A 51 -2.17 -1.26 -0.46
C ILE A 51 -2.16 0.26 -0.64
N ASP A 52 -3.34 0.84 -0.87
CA ASP A 52 -3.47 2.27 -1.12
C ASP A 52 -4.27 2.95 0.00
N GLY A 53 -3.94 4.22 0.28
CA GLY A 53 -4.62 5.06 1.26
C GLY A 53 -4.70 6.50 0.80
N VAL A 54 -5.68 7.25 1.32
CA VAL A 54 -5.87 8.66 0.96
C VAL A 54 -4.93 9.58 1.76
N LEU A 55 -4.64 10.74 1.19
CA LEU A 55 -3.77 11.78 1.75
C LEU A 55 -4.51 13.10 1.97
N PRO A 56 -3.95 14.04 2.75
CA PRO A 56 -4.50 15.39 2.86
C PRO A 56 -4.73 16.04 1.49
N PRO A 57 -5.84 16.77 1.28
CA PRO A 57 -6.82 17.24 2.27
C PRO A 57 -7.90 16.21 2.65
N HIS A 58 -7.89 15.00 2.07
CA HIS A 58 -8.76 13.92 2.51
C HIS A 58 -8.30 13.42 3.88
N ARG A 59 -9.11 12.55 4.51
CA ARG A 59 -8.86 12.10 5.88
C ARG A 59 -8.10 10.76 5.84
N PRO A 60 -6.78 10.74 6.08
CA PRO A 60 -6.03 9.48 6.10
C PRO A 60 -6.54 8.60 7.23
N VAL A 61 -6.39 7.28 7.04
CA VAL A 61 -6.72 6.29 8.06
C VAL A 61 -5.96 6.56 9.35
N TRP A 62 -6.61 6.40 10.49
CA TRP A 62 -5.94 6.51 11.78
C TRP A 62 -5.25 5.19 12.18
N HIS A 63 -4.07 5.28 12.78
CA HIS A 63 -3.41 4.12 13.43
C HIS A 63 -4.34 3.41 14.40
N ARG A 64 -5.17 4.17 15.14
CA ARG A 64 -6.10 3.61 16.10
C ARG A 64 -7.08 2.63 15.48
N GLU A 65 -7.55 2.88 14.26
CA GLU A 65 -8.46 1.97 13.57
C GLU A 65 -7.80 0.62 13.27
N ILE A 66 -6.54 0.66 12.84
CA ILE A 66 -5.74 -0.55 12.55
C ILE A 66 -5.49 -1.33 13.85
N LEU A 67 -5.11 -0.63 14.92
CA LEU A 67 -4.89 -1.23 16.24
C LEU A 67 -6.16 -1.89 16.79
N ASP A 68 -7.30 -1.22 16.67
CA ASP A 68 -8.58 -1.76 17.15
C ASP A 68 -9.02 -2.97 16.32
N ALA A 69 -8.80 -2.98 14.99
CA ALA A 69 -9.07 -4.16 14.17
C ALA A 69 -8.20 -5.36 14.59
N MET A 70 -6.91 -5.15 14.86
CA MET A 70 -6.02 -6.20 15.35
C MET A 70 -6.41 -6.69 16.75
N HIS A 71 -6.87 -5.80 17.63
CA HIS A 71 -7.40 -6.17 18.95
C HIS A 71 -8.61 -7.12 18.85
N GLU A 72 -9.47 -6.93 17.86
CA GLU A 72 -10.61 -7.82 17.56
C GLU A 72 -10.20 -9.12 16.83
N GLY A 73 -8.90 -9.37 16.69
CA GLY A 73 -8.36 -10.60 16.10
C GLY A 73 -8.37 -10.63 14.57
N ILE A 74 -8.50 -9.47 13.91
CA ILE A 74 -8.38 -9.35 12.46
C ILE A 74 -6.89 -9.23 12.11
N GLU A 75 -6.41 -10.06 11.19
CA GLU A 75 -5.06 -9.90 10.67
C GLU A 75 -4.96 -8.68 9.76
N VAL A 76 -3.98 -7.80 9.98
CA VAL A 76 -3.78 -6.64 9.13
C VAL A 76 -2.41 -6.70 8.46
N TRP A 77 -2.40 -6.57 7.13
CA TRP A 77 -1.22 -6.58 6.27
C TRP A 77 -1.04 -5.25 5.56
N GLY A 78 0.21 -4.84 5.33
CA GLY A 78 0.56 -3.68 4.50
C GLY A 78 1.76 -3.96 3.60
N ALA A 79 1.71 -3.51 2.34
CA ALA A 79 2.74 -3.90 1.36
C ALA A 79 3.22 -2.81 0.39
N SER A 80 2.43 -1.77 0.16
CA SER A 80 2.78 -0.66 -0.76
C SER A 80 2.22 0.64 -0.22
N GLY A 81 2.64 1.79 -0.77
CA GLY A 81 2.06 3.10 -0.48
C GLY A 81 1.90 3.36 1.02
N ILE A 82 0.71 3.85 1.39
CA ILE A 82 0.31 4.03 2.79
C ILE A 82 0.30 2.71 3.57
N GLY A 83 -0.03 1.59 2.92
CA GLY A 83 -0.01 0.28 3.58
C GLY A 83 1.36 -0.12 4.11
N ALA A 84 2.42 0.09 3.32
CA ALA A 84 3.80 -0.20 3.75
C ALA A 84 4.23 0.71 4.90
N ILE A 85 3.89 1.99 4.85
CA ILE A 85 4.18 2.96 5.93
C ILE A 85 3.46 2.54 7.23
N ARG A 86 2.16 2.23 7.17
CA ARG A 86 1.42 1.78 8.37
C ARG A 86 1.96 0.46 8.91
N ALA A 87 2.37 -0.47 8.04
CA ALA A 87 3.01 -1.70 8.48
C ALA A 87 4.33 -1.42 9.22
N LEU A 88 5.18 -0.52 8.70
CA LEU A 88 6.43 -0.12 9.34
C LEU A 88 6.18 0.44 10.75
N GLU A 89 5.21 1.34 10.88
CA GLU A 89 4.90 2.01 12.14
C GLU A 89 4.20 1.10 13.15
N LEU A 90 3.43 0.11 12.69
CA LEU A 90 2.57 -0.73 13.54
C LEU A 90 3.05 -2.18 13.70
N GLN A 91 4.20 -2.54 13.13
CA GLN A 91 4.73 -3.90 13.22
C GLN A 91 4.97 -4.37 14.66
N GLU A 92 5.41 -3.46 15.54
CA GLU A 92 5.62 -3.78 16.97
C GLU A 92 4.31 -4.11 17.71
N TYR A 93 3.17 -3.71 17.15
CA TYR A 93 1.82 -4.01 17.66
C TYR A 93 1.15 -5.19 16.94
N GLY A 94 1.84 -5.85 16.00
CA GLY A 94 1.37 -7.05 15.32
C GLY A 94 0.89 -6.87 13.87
N MET A 95 0.96 -5.65 13.31
CA MET A 95 0.65 -5.45 11.89
C MET A 95 1.75 -6.11 11.04
N LYS A 96 1.36 -6.84 9.98
CA LYS A 96 2.32 -7.57 9.15
C LYS A 96 2.71 -6.74 7.92
N GLY A 97 4.00 -6.51 7.74
CA GLY A 97 4.54 -5.93 6.52
C GLY A 97 4.97 -7.00 5.50
N CYS A 98 4.84 -6.70 4.20
CA CYS A 98 5.24 -7.63 3.14
C CYS A 98 5.81 -6.91 1.92
N GLY A 99 6.85 -7.48 1.32
CA GLY A 99 7.38 -7.07 0.02
C GLY A 99 8.43 -5.95 0.08
N THR A 100 9.00 -5.67 -1.09
CA THR A 100 10.20 -4.83 -1.25
C THR A 100 10.06 -3.44 -0.63
N ILE A 101 8.92 -2.77 -0.81
CA ILE A 101 8.73 -1.40 -0.30
C ILE A 101 8.78 -1.38 1.23
N PHE A 102 8.07 -2.31 1.90
CA PHE A 102 8.11 -2.44 3.34
C PHE A 102 9.54 -2.78 3.83
N GLU A 103 10.21 -3.73 3.17
CA GLU A 103 11.59 -4.11 3.52
C GLU A 103 12.56 -2.94 3.38
N TRP A 104 12.43 -2.12 2.33
CA TRP A 104 13.25 -0.93 2.12
C TRP A 104 13.05 0.12 3.22
N TYR A 105 11.81 0.34 3.67
CA TYR A 105 11.55 1.19 4.82
C TYR A 105 12.19 0.63 6.11
N CYS A 106 12.03 -0.66 6.38
CA CYS A 106 12.63 -1.31 7.55
C CYS A 106 14.17 -1.22 7.56
N GLN A 107 14.79 -1.25 6.38
CA GLN A 107 16.24 -1.14 6.21
C GLN A 107 16.73 0.32 6.13
N GLY A 108 15.83 1.30 6.09
CA GLY A 108 16.15 2.71 5.90
C GLY A 108 16.72 3.04 4.51
N ILE A 109 16.48 2.19 3.51
CA ILE A 109 16.84 2.45 2.11
C ILE A 109 15.99 3.60 1.54
N ILE A 110 14.72 3.65 1.96
CA ILE A 110 13.79 4.75 1.73
C ILE A 110 13.24 5.22 3.08
N GLN A 111 12.92 6.50 3.21
CA GLN A 111 12.51 7.09 4.48
C GLN A 111 11.41 8.15 4.33
N ASP A 112 11.38 8.86 3.21
CA ASP A 112 10.43 9.95 2.98
C ASP A 112 9.12 9.46 2.33
N ASP A 113 8.05 10.19 2.61
CA ASP A 113 6.70 9.86 2.16
C ASP A 113 6.55 9.94 0.62
N ASP A 114 7.27 10.83 -0.04
CA ASP A 114 7.30 10.99 -1.51
C ASP A 114 7.89 9.78 -2.25
N GLU A 115 8.52 8.86 -1.52
CA GLU A 115 9.02 7.59 -2.05
C GLU A 115 7.90 6.74 -2.62
N VAL A 116 6.73 6.77 -1.99
CA VAL A 116 5.61 5.85 -2.29
C VAL A 116 4.28 6.56 -2.54
N ILE A 117 4.19 7.84 -2.18
CA ILE A 117 2.98 8.64 -2.38
C ILE A 117 2.88 9.09 -3.83
N VAL A 118 1.69 8.90 -4.41
CA VAL A 118 1.34 9.41 -5.74
C VAL A 118 0.05 10.22 -5.70
N ASP A 119 0.00 11.26 -6.50
CA ASP A 119 -1.23 11.98 -6.78
C ASP A 119 -2.08 11.17 -7.75
N TYR A 120 -3.39 11.16 -7.55
CA TYR A 120 -4.32 10.47 -8.44
C TYR A 120 -5.68 11.18 -8.49
N THR A 121 -6.42 10.95 -9.57
CA THR A 121 -7.78 11.47 -9.70
C THR A 121 -8.76 10.70 -8.82
N LEU A 122 -9.53 11.39 -7.98
CA LEU A 122 -10.56 10.77 -7.12
C LEU A 122 -11.84 10.43 -7.89
N ASN A 123 -12.02 11.05 -9.04
CA ASN A 123 -13.28 11.06 -9.79
C ASN A 123 -13.34 9.93 -10.83
N SER A 124 -12.23 9.22 -11.04
CA SER A 124 -12.17 8.11 -11.98
C SER A 124 -12.35 6.80 -11.24
N HIS A 125 -13.12 5.89 -11.84
CA HIS A 125 -13.29 4.53 -11.31
C HIS A 125 -11.96 3.75 -11.25
N ASN A 126 -10.87 4.31 -11.82
CA ASN A 126 -9.58 3.66 -12.01
C ASN A 126 -8.43 4.35 -11.26
N PHE A 127 -8.68 5.41 -10.49
CA PHE A 127 -7.65 6.16 -9.76
C PHE A 127 -6.44 6.52 -10.62
N HIS A 128 -6.68 7.18 -11.76
CA HIS A 128 -5.59 7.54 -12.68
C HIS A 128 -4.51 8.35 -11.97
N ARG A 129 -3.28 7.81 -11.97
CA ARG A 129 -2.08 8.43 -11.41
C ARG A 129 -1.73 9.69 -12.18
N LEU A 130 -1.41 10.75 -11.45
CA LEU A 130 -1.00 12.06 -11.94
C LEU A 130 0.50 12.30 -11.71
N SER A 131 1.12 11.55 -10.81
CA SER A 131 2.56 11.54 -10.56
C SER A 131 3.10 10.10 -10.49
N GLU A 132 4.42 9.99 -10.45
CA GLU A 132 5.14 8.72 -10.35
C GLU A 132 5.87 8.66 -9.01
N ALA A 133 5.84 7.50 -8.34
CA ALA A 133 6.53 7.29 -7.07
C ALA A 133 8.04 7.15 -7.29
N LEU A 134 8.87 7.72 -6.40
CA LEU A 134 10.34 7.60 -6.53
C LEU A 134 10.81 6.15 -6.47
N VAL A 135 10.13 5.27 -5.70
CA VAL A 135 10.47 3.83 -5.70
C VAL A 135 10.34 3.18 -7.07
N ASN A 136 9.41 3.64 -7.91
CA ASN A 136 9.26 3.13 -9.27
C ASN A 136 10.41 3.60 -10.17
N ILE A 137 10.89 4.84 -9.96
CA ILE A 137 12.08 5.37 -10.64
C ILE A 137 13.33 4.60 -10.19
N ARG A 138 13.51 4.39 -8.88
CA ARG A 138 14.60 3.59 -8.30
C ARG A 138 14.63 2.18 -8.88
N MET A 139 13.47 1.51 -8.94
CA MET A 139 13.36 0.17 -9.53
C MET A 139 13.69 0.15 -11.02
N THR A 140 13.23 1.15 -11.77
CA THR A 140 13.53 1.29 -13.20
C THR A 140 15.04 1.45 -13.43
N LEU A 141 15.70 2.31 -12.67
CA LEU A 141 17.14 2.54 -12.77
C LEU A 141 17.96 1.32 -12.32
N SER A 142 17.55 0.65 -11.25
CA SER A 142 18.15 -0.63 -10.83
C SER A 142 18.07 -1.68 -11.94
N ASN A 143 16.93 -1.79 -12.63
CA ASN A 143 16.80 -2.72 -13.76
C ASN A 143 17.70 -2.31 -14.94
N ALA A 144 17.78 -1.02 -15.27
CA ALA A 144 18.67 -0.53 -16.32
C ALA A 144 20.16 -0.79 -16.02
N VAL A 145 20.58 -0.71 -14.75
CA VAL A 145 21.94 -1.10 -14.33
C VAL A 145 22.16 -2.61 -14.48
N LYS A 146 21.19 -3.43 -14.05
CA LYS A 146 21.26 -4.90 -14.19
C LYS A 146 21.33 -5.33 -15.66
N GLU A 147 20.65 -4.61 -16.54
CA GLU A 147 20.67 -4.83 -17.99
C GLU A 147 21.86 -4.17 -18.69
N HIS A 148 22.80 -3.57 -17.93
CA HIS A 148 24.00 -2.90 -18.42
C HIS A 148 23.73 -1.72 -19.38
N LEU A 149 22.55 -1.10 -19.30
CA LEU A 149 22.17 0.07 -20.10
C LEU A 149 22.80 1.36 -19.56
N ILE A 150 23.02 1.45 -18.24
CA ILE A 150 23.68 2.56 -17.55
C ILE A 150 24.63 2.03 -16.45
N SER A 151 25.59 2.84 -16.03
CA SER A 151 26.44 2.53 -14.88
C SER A 151 25.72 2.79 -13.55
N LEU A 152 26.18 2.14 -12.48
CA LEU A 152 25.68 2.40 -11.12
C LEU A 152 25.85 3.87 -10.72
N GLU A 153 27.02 4.45 -10.99
CA GLU A 153 27.29 5.88 -10.75
C GLU A 153 26.28 6.78 -11.48
N LYS A 154 25.92 6.45 -12.74
CA LYS A 154 24.96 7.23 -13.49
C LYS A 154 23.54 7.11 -12.92
N SER A 155 23.17 5.92 -12.42
CA SER A 155 21.90 5.70 -11.73
C SER A 155 21.80 6.57 -10.47
N GLU A 156 22.84 6.61 -9.64
CA GLU A 156 22.85 7.38 -8.39
C GLU A 156 22.72 8.89 -8.63
N GLN A 157 23.35 9.42 -9.68
CA GLN A 157 23.23 10.82 -10.08
C GLN A 157 21.83 11.24 -10.54
N LEU A 158 20.98 10.29 -10.96
CA LEU A 158 19.64 10.58 -11.49
C LEU A 158 18.55 10.63 -10.40
N ILE A 159 18.89 10.26 -9.16
CA ILE A 159 17.94 10.18 -8.03
C ILE A 159 18.28 11.20 -6.91
N GLN A 160 19.37 11.98 -7.06
CA GLN A 160 19.67 13.14 -6.21
C GLN A 160 18.81 14.35 -6.59
#